data_AF-A0A095XS36-F1
#
_entry.id   AF-A0A095XS36-F1
#
_cell.length_a   1.000
_cell.length_b   1.000
_cell.length_c   1.000
_cell.angle_alpha   90.00
_cell.angle_beta   90.00
_cell.angle_gamma   90.00
#
_symmetry.space_group_name_H-M   'P 1'
#
loop_
_entity.id
_entity.type
_entity.pdbx_description
1 polymer ?
#
loop_
_entity_poly.entity_id
_entity_poly.type
_entity_poly.pdbx_seq_one_letter_code
_entity_poly.pdbx_strand_id
1 'polypeptide(L)'
;MLLEHEQIKDLSFSGYIKWLEDMDQPRSLHDYARRQVSDWIIDENGKIAVHEVLRQERLEEDLRSLKEKYGLRITVPYGQRINSSRSERGYRWSYSDEDAEIIARRHQRDIALFGYRFE
;
A
#
# COMPACT_ATOMS: atom_id res chain seq x y z
N MET A 1 -12.80 17.36 -17.59
CA MET A 1 -12.73 16.11 -16.82
C MET A 1 -12.47 16.50 -15.37
N LEU A 2 -13.29 16.06 -14.43
CA LEU A 2 -12.97 16.27 -13.00
C LEU A 2 -11.70 15.48 -12.69
N LEU A 3 -10.72 16.14 -12.07
CA LEU A 3 -9.51 15.46 -11.61
C LEU A 3 -9.91 14.42 -10.56
N GLU A 4 -9.23 13.27 -10.52
CA GLU A 4 -9.55 12.18 -9.59
C GLU A 4 -9.60 12.68 -8.13
N HIS A 5 -8.68 13.58 -7.74
CA HIS A 5 -8.68 14.15 -6.39
C HIS A 5 -9.97 14.92 -6.05
N GLU A 6 -10.59 15.60 -7.02
CA GLU A 6 -11.87 16.30 -6.83
C GLU A 6 -13.03 15.32 -6.64
N GLN A 7 -12.93 14.11 -7.18
CA GLN A 7 -13.95 13.07 -7.05
C GLN A 7 -13.88 12.36 -5.68
N ILE A 8 -12.69 12.26 -5.09
CA ILE A 8 -12.45 11.42 -3.90
C ILE A 8 -12.23 12.18 -2.59
N LYS A 9 -11.88 13.47 -2.63
CA LYS A 9 -11.45 14.23 -1.43
C LYS A 9 -12.46 14.24 -0.28
N ASP A 10 -13.75 14.17 -0.59
CA ASP A 10 -14.84 14.24 0.38
C ASP A 10 -15.50 12.87 0.63
N LEU A 11 -14.96 11.78 0.06
CA LEU A 11 -15.50 10.43 0.26
C LEU A 11 -15.07 9.86 1.61
N SER A 12 -15.95 9.08 2.22
CA SER A 12 -15.54 8.14 3.26
C SER A 12 -14.64 7.06 2.68
N PHE A 13 -13.97 6.29 3.53
CA PHE A 13 -13.15 5.17 3.06
C PHE A 13 -13.95 4.14 2.24
N SER A 14 -15.14 3.73 2.72
CA SER A 14 -16.02 2.84 1.96
C SER A 14 -16.53 3.48 0.67
N GLY A 15 -16.77 4.80 0.67
CA GLY A 15 -17.10 5.56 -0.54
C GLY A 15 -15.96 5.53 -1.56
N TYR A 16 -14.72 5.69 -1.10
CA TYR A 16 -13.53 5.59 -1.93
C TYR A 16 -13.36 4.18 -2.52
N ILE A 17 -13.59 3.12 -1.74
CA ILE A 17 -13.54 1.73 -2.24
C ILE A 17 -14.55 1.52 -3.37
N LYS A 18 -15.79 1.99 -3.20
CA LYS A 18 -16.83 1.91 -4.23
C LYS A 18 -16.43 2.68 -5.49
N TRP A 19 -15.92 3.91 -5.33
CA TRP A 19 -15.37 4.68 -6.44
C TRP A 19 -14.20 3.95 -7.13
N LEU A 20 -13.37 3.23 -6.38
CA LEU A 20 -12.22 2.48 -6.91
C LEU A 20 -12.63 1.26 -7.76
N GLU A 21 -13.78 0.64 -7.48
CA GLU A 21 -14.36 -0.46 -8.28
C GLU A 21 -15.15 0.02 -9.50
N ASP A 22 -15.64 1.26 -9.48
CA ASP A 22 -16.43 1.82 -10.57
C ASP A 22 -15.54 2.08 -11.81
N MET A 23 -15.78 1.27 -12.85
CA MET A 23 -15.05 1.29 -14.11
C MET A 23 -15.47 2.44 -15.03
N ASP A 24 -16.64 3.05 -14.80
CA ASP A 24 -17.21 4.10 -15.64
C ASP A 24 -16.80 5.52 -15.18
N GLN A 25 -16.16 5.64 -14.00
CA GLN A 25 -15.69 6.92 -13.49
C GLN A 25 -14.62 7.55 -14.41
N PRO A 26 -14.67 8.87 -14.68
CA PRO A 26 -13.62 9.54 -15.44
C PRO A 26 -12.25 9.45 -14.73
N ARG A 27 -11.22 8.98 -15.44
CA ARG A 27 -9.86 8.77 -14.91
C ARG A 27 -8.78 9.51 -15.70
N SER A 28 -7.64 9.68 -15.05
CA SER A 28 -6.38 10.01 -15.71
C SER A 28 -5.96 8.89 -16.67
N LEU A 29 -5.18 9.25 -17.70
CA LEU A 29 -4.66 8.29 -18.70
C LEU A 29 -3.89 7.12 -18.08
N HIS A 30 -3.18 7.36 -16.97
CA HIS A 30 -2.31 6.37 -16.33
C HIS A 30 -3.03 5.56 -15.24
N ASP A 31 -4.15 6.07 -14.74
CA ASP A 31 -5.02 5.40 -13.77
C ASP A 31 -4.26 4.87 -12.55
N TYR A 32 -3.42 5.74 -11.97
CA TYR A 32 -2.54 5.37 -10.87
C TYR A 32 -3.29 4.89 -9.63
N ALA A 33 -4.52 5.39 -9.40
CA ALA A 33 -5.35 4.97 -8.28
C ALA A 33 -5.65 3.46 -8.28
N ARG A 34 -5.69 2.82 -9.45
CA ARG A 34 -6.02 1.39 -9.58
C ARG A 34 -4.81 0.47 -9.69
N ARG A 35 -3.59 1.01 -9.79
CA ARG A 35 -2.34 0.24 -9.78
C ARG A 35 -2.14 -0.41 -8.41
N GLN A 36 -1.47 -1.55 -8.38
CA GLN A 36 -1.01 -2.14 -7.13
C GLN A 36 0.48 -1.88 -6.90
N VAL A 37 0.95 -2.11 -5.68
CA VAL A 37 2.36 -1.89 -5.31
C VAL A 37 3.25 -2.81 -6.14
N SER A 38 2.82 -4.05 -6.39
CA SER A 38 3.61 -4.99 -7.18
C SER A 38 3.85 -4.51 -8.61
N ASP A 39 2.97 -3.68 -9.20
CA ASP A 39 3.12 -3.19 -10.60
C ASP A 39 4.43 -2.40 -10.82
N TRP A 40 5.05 -1.94 -9.73
CA TRP A 40 6.27 -1.13 -9.75
C TRP A 40 7.55 -1.93 -9.53
N ILE A 41 7.43 -3.18 -9.06
CA ILE A 41 8.58 -3.96 -8.59
C ILE A 41 8.61 -5.39 -9.14
N ILE A 42 7.68 -5.77 -10.02
CA ILE A 42 7.71 -7.07 -10.71
C ILE A 42 8.30 -6.95 -12.11
N ASP A 43 8.93 -8.03 -12.57
CA ASP A 43 9.36 -8.22 -13.95
C ASP A 43 8.18 -8.63 -14.85
N GLU A 44 8.46 -8.84 -16.14
CA GLU A 44 7.48 -9.30 -17.13
C GLU A 44 6.89 -10.70 -16.84
N ASN A 45 7.52 -11.47 -15.94
CA ASN A 45 7.07 -12.79 -15.51
C ASN A 45 6.27 -12.73 -14.20
N GLY A 46 6.05 -11.54 -13.64
CA GLY A 46 5.34 -11.34 -12.38
C GLY A 46 6.17 -11.65 -11.13
N LYS A 47 7.50 -11.77 -11.25
CA LYS A 47 8.41 -12.00 -10.12
C LYS A 47 8.96 -10.68 -9.60
N ILE A 48 9.17 -10.58 -8.29
CA ILE A 48 9.80 -9.41 -7.67
C ILE A 48 11.21 -9.23 -8.26
N ALA A 49 11.43 -8.09 -8.92
CA ALA A 49 12.64 -7.72 -9.65
C ALA A 49 13.64 -6.89 -8.82
N VAL A 50 13.42 -6.81 -7.50
CA VAL A 50 14.30 -6.16 -6.55
C VAL A 50 14.83 -7.17 -5.53
N HIS A 51 16.04 -6.93 -5.02
CA HIS A 51 16.69 -7.83 -4.08
C HIS A 51 16.03 -7.82 -2.69
N GLU A 52 15.43 -6.70 -2.29
CA GLU A 52 14.87 -6.49 -0.96
C GLU A 52 13.60 -5.65 -1.05
N VAL A 53 12.57 -6.06 -0.30
CA VAL A 53 11.34 -5.29 -0.10
C VAL A 53 11.16 -5.10 1.40
N LEU A 54 11.36 -3.87 1.86
CA LEU A 54 11.25 -3.54 3.29
C LEU A 54 9.82 -3.15 3.66
N ARG A 55 9.46 -3.35 4.92
CA ARG A 55 8.09 -3.19 5.45
C ARG A 55 7.97 -2.02 6.40
N GLN A 56 6.97 -1.16 6.22
CA GLN A 56 6.73 -0.01 7.10
C GLN A 56 6.48 -0.43 8.56
N GLU A 57 5.88 -1.59 8.76
CA GLU A 57 5.56 -2.15 10.07
C GLU A 57 6.83 -2.43 10.89
N ARG A 58 7.93 -2.81 10.22
CA ARG A 58 9.22 -3.20 10.83
C ARG A 58 10.42 -2.46 10.21
N LEU A 59 10.19 -1.24 9.70
CA LEU A 59 11.14 -0.53 8.84
C LEU A 59 12.51 -0.31 9.49
N GLU A 60 12.55 -0.01 10.79
CA GLU A 60 13.80 0.19 11.51
C GLU A 60 14.67 -1.07 11.53
N GLU A 61 14.04 -2.22 11.80
CA GLU A 61 14.69 -3.54 11.84
C GLU A 61 15.17 -3.93 10.45
N ASP A 62 14.30 -3.78 9.45
CA ASP A 62 14.60 -4.05 8.05
C ASP A 62 15.77 -3.18 7.54
N LEU A 63 15.80 -1.88 7.88
CA LEU A 63 16.91 -0.98 7.52
C LEU A 63 18.22 -1.35 8.22
N ARG A 64 18.17 -1.82 9.47
CA ARG A 64 19.35 -2.31 10.18
C ARG A 64 19.92 -3.55 9.49
N SER A 65 19.07 -4.54 9.21
CA SER A 65 19.47 -5.75 8.51
C SER A 65 20.01 -5.45 7.10
N LEU A 66 19.38 -4.54 6.36
CA LEU A 66 19.86 -4.09 5.05
C LEU A 66 21.25 -3.44 5.16
N LYS A 67 21.43 -2.54 6.13
CA LYS A 67 22.70 -1.85 6.37
C LYS A 67 23.83 -2.84 6.65
N GLU A 68 23.61 -3.79 7.55
CA GLU A 68 24.58 -4.81 7.92
C GLU A 68 24.90 -5.74 6.75
N LYS A 69 23.87 -6.23 6.04
CA LYS A 69 24.00 -7.15 4.92
C LYS A 69 24.87 -6.60 3.79
N TYR A 70 24.69 -5.32 3.44
CA TYR A 70 25.37 -4.71 2.30
C TYR A 70 26.49 -3.72 2.69
N GLY A 71 26.81 -3.58 3.97
CA GLY A 71 27.83 -2.65 4.45
C GLY A 71 27.52 -1.18 4.12
N LEU A 72 26.24 -0.81 4.15
CA LEU A 72 25.79 0.52 3.70
C LEU A 72 26.20 1.63 4.67
N ARG A 73 26.58 2.77 4.12
CA ARG A 73 26.87 3.99 4.89
C ARG A 73 25.61 4.84 5.07
N ILE A 74 24.58 4.25 5.66
CA ILE A 74 23.32 4.93 5.98
C ILE A 74 23.17 5.13 7.49
N THR A 75 22.58 6.27 7.87
CA THR A 75 22.15 6.54 9.25
C THR A 75 20.68 6.19 9.35
N VAL A 76 20.35 5.20 10.19
CA VAL A 76 18.97 4.81 10.45
C VAL A 76 18.47 5.64 11.63
N PRO A 77 17.41 6.45 11.48
CA PRO A 77 16.83 7.21 12.58
C PRO A 77 16.10 6.24 13.52
N TYR A 78 16.69 5.99 14.69
CA TYR A 78 16.16 5.05 15.67
C TYR A 78 15.13 5.70 16.59
N GLY A 79 14.11 4.93 16.98
CA GLY A 79 13.23 5.28 18.12
C GLY A 79 12.24 6.43 17.90
N GLN A 80 12.31 7.16 16.79
CA GLN A 80 11.34 8.21 16.46
C GLN A 80 10.82 8.08 15.02
N ARG A 81 9.60 7.54 14.89
CA ARG A 81 8.86 7.59 13.62
C ARG A 81 8.17 8.94 13.47
N ILE A 82 8.72 9.78 12.59
CA ILE A 82 8.27 11.18 12.37
C ILE A 82 6.84 11.26 11.84
N ASN A 83 6.46 10.36 10.92
CA ASN A 83 5.14 10.33 10.27
C ASN A 83 4.30 9.13 10.73
N SER A 84 4.28 8.89 12.04
CA SER A 84 3.42 7.84 12.60
C SER A 84 1.94 8.21 12.44
N SER A 85 1.12 7.21 12.14
CA SER A 85 -0.33 7.37 12.23
C SER A 85 -0.70 7.82 13.64
N ARG A 86 -1.56 8.85 13.73
CA ARG A 86 -2.12 9.33 15.01
C ARG A 86 -3.27 8.45 15.51
N SER A 87 -3.72 7.48 14.70
CA SER A 87 -4.81 6.58 15.09
C SER A 87 -4.29 5.52 16.06
N GLU A 88 -4.60 5.68 17.34
CA GLU A 88 -4.36 4.65 18.37
C GLU A 88 -5.17 3.37 18.13
N ARG A 89 -6.27 3.47 17.36
CA ARG A 89 -7.15 2.34 17.06
C ARG A 89 -6.53 1.36 16.06
N GLY A 90 -5.51 1.78 15.31
CA GLY A 90 -4.95 0.98 14.20
C GLY A 90 -5.78 1.10 12.92
N TYR A 91 -5.25 0.59 11.80
CA TYR A 91 -5.86 0.78 10.47
C TYR A 91 -7.14 -0.04 10.26
N ARG A 92 -7.33 -1.14 10.99
CA ARG A 92 -8.44 -2.07 10.81
C ARG A 92 -9.81 -1.44 11.04
N TRP A 93 -9.88 -0.46 11.95
CA TRP A 93 -11.12 0.27 12.24
C TRP A 93 -11.58 1.19 11.11
N SER A 94 -10.75 1.38 10.08
CA SER A 94 -11.15 2.08 8.86
C SER A 94 -12.02 1.22 7.96
N TYR A 95 -12.07 -0.10 8.16
CA TYR A 95 -12.77 -1.06 7.32
C TYR A 95 -14.07 -1.52 7.99
N SER A 96 -15.14 -1.63 7.22
CA SER A 96 -16.21 -2.60 7.50
C SER A 96 -15.82 -4.00 6.98
N ASP A 97 -16.58 -5.03 7.36
CA ASP A 97 -16.39 -6.38 6.82
C ASP A 97 -16.55 -6.41 5.28
N GLU A 98 -17.52 -5.66 4.76
CA GLU A 98 -17.74 -5.49 3.31
C GLU A 98 -16.51 -4.84 2.63
N ASP A 99 -15.94 -3.80 3.25
CA ASP A 99 -14.74 -3.14 2.73
C ASP A 99 -13.54 -4.10 2.71
N ALA A 100 -13.37 -4.92 3.75
CA ALA A 100 -12.29 -5.90 3.83
C ALA A 100 -12.40 -6.96 2.73
N GLU A 101 -13.60 -7.46 2.44
CA GLU A 101 -13.84 -8.41 1.35
C GLU A 101 -13.50 -7.83 -0.03
N ILE A 102 -13.92 -6.58 -0.30
CA ILE A 102 -13.61 -5.91 -1.56
C ILE A 102 -12.10 -5.73 -1.72
N ILE A 103 -11.41 -5.25 -0.68
CA ILE A 103 -9.95 -5.09 -0.72
C ILE A 103 -9.25 -6.44 -0.86
N ALA A 104 -9.71 -7.49 -0.18
CA ALA A 104 -9.13 -8.84 -0.29
C ALA A 104 -9.19 -9.38 -1.72
N ARG A 105 -10.34 -9.24 -2.37
CA ARG A 105 -10.51 -9.64 -3.77
C ARG A 105 -9.67 -8.77 -4.70
N ARG A 106 -9.73 -7.45 -4.55
CA ARG A 106 -9.02 -6.50 -5.41
C ARG A 106 -7.51 -6.66 -5.33
N HIS A 107 -6.98 -6.81 -4.12
CA HIS A 107 -5.54 -6.85 -3.85
C HIS A 107 -4.99 -8.26 -3.63
N GLN A 108 -5.73 -9.30 -4.04
CA GLN A 108 -5.36 -10.71 -3.84
C GLN A 108 -3.93 -11.02 -4.28
N ARG A 109 -3.49 -10.44 -5.42
CA ARG A 109 -2.14 -10.62 -5.94
C ARG A 109 -1.09 -10.10 -4.98
N ASP A 110 -1.17 -8.83 -4.57
CA ASP A 110 -0.19 -8.20 -3.69
C ASP A 110 -0.24 -8.84 -2.28
N ILE A 111 -1.44 -9.18 -1.80
CA ILE A 111 -1.63 -9.91 -0.55
C ILE A 111 -0.86 -11.24 -0.59
N ALA A 112 -1.00 -12.01 -1.67
CA ALA A 112 -0.29 -13.27 -1.84
C ALA A 112 1.23 -13.07 -1.99
N LEU A 113 1.66 -12.15 -2.86
CA LEU A 113 3.08 -11.87 -3.13
C LEU A 113 3.83 -11.42 -1.87
N PHE A 114 3.20 -10.58 -1.05
CA PHE A 114 3.82 -10.03 0.16
C PHE A 114 3.44 -10.80 1.43
N GLY A 115 2.67 -11.88 1.32
CA GLY A 115 2.29 -12.73 2.46
C GLY A 115 1.43 -12.03 3.51
N TYR A 116 0.63 -11.03 3.11
CA TYR A 116 -0.34 -10.40 4.00
C TYR A 116 -1.57 -11.29 4.19
N ARG A 117 -2.30 -11.05 5.29
CA ARG A 117 -3.58 -11.68 5.62
C ARG A 117 -4.46 -10.67 6.34
N PHE A 118 -5.78 -10.77 6.11
CA PHE A 118 -6.74 -10.19 7.03
C PHE A 118 -6.78 -11.08 8.27
N GLU A 119 -6.57 -10.49 9.45
CA GLU A 119 -6.71 -11.16 10.75
C GLU A 119 -8.09 -10.87 11.32
#